data_AF-A0A524JL23-F1
#
_entry.id   AF-A0A524JL23-F1
#
_cell.length_a   1.000
_cell.length_b   1.000
_cell.length_c   1.000
_cell.angle_alpha   90.00
_cell.angle_beta   90.00
_cell.angle_gamma   90.00
#
_symmetry.space_group_name_H-M   'P 1'
#
loop_
_entity.id
_entity.type
_entity.pdbx_description
1 polymer ?
#
loop_
_entity_poly.entity_id
_entity_poly.type
_entity_poly.pdbx_seq_one_letter_code
_entity_poly.pdbx_strand_id
1 'polypeptide(L)'
;MTSSCGRLFDGVAALLGLGERNSYEGELPSLLQAQAEKARPQKKPYPFAIEEKAGVFVLNMLPAVAAMLQDKRGRAEKARCFHLTLASGLQDMASRCTGTSGINKAALSGGVFQNTLLLKMSRDLLKKSGFQVLHHTQVPANDGGISLGQAALAAAKYHKEL
;
A
#
# COMPACT_ATOMS: atom_id res chain seq x y z
N MET A 1 -16.00 2.70 11.56
CA MET A 1 -15.09 3.40 10.62
C MET A 1 -13.73 2.71 10.65
N THR A 2 -13.08 2.48 9.51
CA THR A 2 -11.76 1.81 9.42
C THR A 2 -10.88 2.50 8.38
N SER A 3 -9.56 2.51 8.60
CA SER A 3 -8.53 2.97 7.66
C SER A 3 -7.74 1.81 7.03
N SER A 4 -8.31 0.59 7.06
CA SER A 4 -7.65 -0.61 6.55
C SER A 4 -7.42 -0.55 5.04
N CYS A 5 -6.16 -0.70 4.63
CA CYS A 5 -5.80 -0.81 3.22
C CYS A 5 -6.40 -2.07 2.58
N GLY A 6 -6.49 -3.19 3.31
CA GLY A 6 -7.15 -4.41 2.82
C GLY A 6 -8.62 -4.16 2.45
N ARG A 7 -9.36 -3.41 3.29
CA ARG A 7 -10.75 -3.04 3.00
C ARG A 7 -10.88 -2.10 1.80
N LEU A 8 -9.92 -1.21 1.58
CA LEU A 8 -9.85 -0.40 0.35
C LEU A 8 -9.67 -1.29 -0.89
N PHE A 9 -8.80 -2.30 -0.83
CA PHE A 9 -8.63 -3.28 -1.91
C PHE A 9 -9.92 -4.08 -2.18
N ASP A 10 -10.59 -4.56 -1.12
CA ASP A 10 -11.88 -5.26 -1.25
C ASP A 10 -12.91 -4.38 -1.98
N GLY A 11 -13.05 -3.12 -1.57
CA GLY A 11 -13.99 -2.18 -2.19
C GLY A 11 -13.69 -1.94 -3.66
N VAL A 12 -12.41 -1.75 -4.03
CA VAL A 12 -12.01 -1.58 -5.44
C VAL A 12 -12.23 -2.85 -6.25
N ALA A 13 -11.94 -4.02 -5.69
CA ALA A 13 -12.21 -5.30 -6.34
C ALA A 13 -13.71 -5.49 -6.64
N ALA A 14 -14.57 -5.17 -5.67
CA ALA A 14 -16.01 -5.21 -5.84
C ALA A 14 -16.51 -4.23 -6.90
N LEU A 15 -16.06 -2.97 -6.87
CA LEU A 15 -16.41 -1.95 -7.87
C LEU A 15 -15.97 -2.33 -9.29
N LEU A 16 -14.91 -3.13 -9.42
CA LEU A 16 -14.45 -3.65 -10.71
C LEU A 16 -15.13 -4.96 -11.12
N GLY A 17 -16.04 -5.51 -10.30
CA GLY A 17 -16.79 -6.72 -10.59
C GLY A 17 -15.93 -7.99 -10.50
N LEU A 18 -15.01 -8.05 -9.53
CA LEU A 18 -14.20 -9.25 -9.24
C LEU A 18 -14.85 -10.17 -8.19
N GLY A 19 -15.82 -9.66 -7.43
CA GLY A 19 -16.62 -10.42 -6.47
C GLY A 19 -17.20 -9.52 -5.39
N GLU A 20 -18.16 -10.03 -4.62
CA GLU A 20 -18.88 -9.27 -3.59
C GLU A 20 -18.51 -9.69 -2.17
N ARG A 21 -17.95 -10.88 -1.99
CA ARG A 21 -17.59 -11.47 -0.69
C ARG A 21 -16.26 -12.19 -0.79
N ASN A 22 -15.55 -12.23 0.34
CA ASN A 22 -14.36 -13.05 0.52
C ASN A 22 -14.78 -14.39 1.14
N SER A 23 -14.37 -15.49 0.53
CA SER A 23 -14.49 -16.88 0.99
C SER A 23 -13.31 -17.28 1.87
N TYR A 24 -12.19 -16.55 1.77
CA TYR A 24 -11.01 -16.65 2.60
C TYR A 24 -10.34 -15.28 2.75
N GLU A 25 -9.44 -15.15 3.72
CA GLU A 25 -8.77 -13.87 3.96
C GLU A 25 -7.90 -13.45 2.77
N GLY A 26 -8.17 -12.25 2.22
CA GLY A 26 -7.38 -11.68 1.14
C GLY A 26 -7.75 -12.16 -0.27
N GLU A 27 -8.89 -12.85 -0.46
CA GLU A 27 -9.34 -13.31 -1.78
C GLU A 27 -9.48 -12.16 -2.80
N LEU A 28 -10.36 -11.18 -2.54
CA LEU A 28 -10.61 -10.08 -3.46
C LEU A 28 -9.36 -9.22 -3.74
N PRO A 29 -8.51 -8.86 -2.73
CA PRO A 29 -7.24 -8.20 -2.98
C PRO A 29 -6.30 -9.01 -3.88
N SER A 30 -6.27 -10.34 -3.74
CA SER A 30 -5.46 -11.23 -4.57
C SER A 30 -5.98 -11.29 -6.00
N LEU A 31 -7.30 -11.38 -6.18
CA LEU A 31 -7.94 -11.32 -7.50
C LEU A 31 -7.69 -9.97 -8.19
N LEU A 32 -7.72 -8.87 -7.42
CA LEU A 32 -7.42 -7.54 -7.94
C LEU A 32 -5.96 -7.43 -8.41
N GLN A 33 -5.01 -8.04 -7.69
CA GLN A 33 -3.63 -8.13 -8.13
C GLN A 33 -3.51 -8.93 -9.44
N ALA A 34 -4.06 -10.14 -9.48
CA ALA A 34 -4.01 -11.00 -10.66
C ALA A 34 -4.64 -10.31 -11.88
N GLN A 35 -5.71 -9.55 -11.67
CA GLN A 35 -6.34 -8.76 -12.72
C GLN A 35 -5.46 -7.60 -13.19
N ALA A 36 -4.78 -6.91 -12.27
CA ALA A 36 -3.84 -5.85 -12.60
C ALA A 36 -2.66 -6.36 -13.43
N GLU A 37 -2.13 -7.54 -13.14
CA GLU A 37 -0.96 -8.13 -13.82
C GLU A 37 -1.21 -8.47 -15.30
N LYS A 38 -2.48 -8.57 -15.72
CA LYS A 38 -2.85 -8.72 -17.14
C LYS A 38 -2.62 -7.44 -17.97
N ALA A 39 -2.44 -6.29 -17.31
CA ALA A 39 -2.28 -5.00 -17.97
C ALA A 39 -0.81 -4.61 -18.12
N ARG A 40 -0.49 -3.88 -19.18
CA ARG A 40 0.81 -3.21 -19.32
C ARG A 40 1.00 -2.16 -18.20
N PRO A 41 2.26 -1.84 -17.82
CA PRO A 41 2.53 -0.77 -16.86
C PRO A 41 1.87 0.55 -17.25
N GLN A 42 1.20 1.17 -16.29
CA GLN A 42 0.56 2.48 -16.47
C GLN A 42 1.58 3.59 -16.19
N LYS A 43 1.48 4.71 -16.91
CA LYS A 43 2.44 5.82 -16.79
C LYS A 43 2.04 6.87 -15.76
N LYS A 44 0.74 7.01 -15.50
CA LYS A 44 0.19 8.05 -14.62
C LYS A 44 -0.79 7.42 -13.63
N PRO A 45 -0.72 7.78 -12.34
CA PRO A 45 -1.73 7.39 -11.35
C PRO A 45 -3.04 8.16 -11.60
N TYR A 46 -4.11 7.72 -10.96
CA TYR A 46 -5.31 8.53 -10.79
C TYR A 46 -5.03 9.71 -9.83
N PRO A 47 -5.84 10.78 -9.86
CA PRO A 47 -5.73 11.84 -8.87
C PRO A 47 -6.00 11.31 -7.46
N PHE A 48 -5.23 11.78 -6.49
CA PHE A 48 -5.45 11.54 -5.05
C PHE A 48 -5.08 12.82 -4.29
N ALA A 49 -5.47 12.91 -3.03
CA ALA A 49 -5.10 14.03 -2.17
C ALA A 49 -4.41 13.52 -0.90
N ILE A 50 -3.54 14.36 -0.33
CA ILE A 50 -2.96 14.13 1.00
C ILE A 50 -3.34 15.32 1.86
N GLU A 51 -4.16 15.05 2.86
CA GLU A 51 -4.67 16.03 3.82
C GLU A 51 -3.86 15.92 5.12
N GLU A 52 -3.66 17.04 5.82
CA GLU A 52 -3.09 17.01 7.17
C GLU A 52 -4.22 17.16 8.19
N LYS A 53 -4.33 16.20 9.10
CA LYS A 53 -5.37 16.16 10.13
C LYS A 53 -4.73 15.82 11.47
N ALA A 54 -4.85 16.74 12.43
CA ALA A 54 -4.29 16.60 13.77
C ALA A 54 -2.80 16.18 13.78
N GLY A 55 -1.99 16.78 12.91
CA GLY A 55 -0.55 16.49 12.79
C GLY A 55 -0.20 15.18 12.09
N VAL A 56 -1.19 14.52 11.46
CA VAL A 56 -0.98 13.28 10.70
C VAL A 56 -1.39 13.50 9.24
N PHE A 57 -0.56 13.02 8.31
CA PHE A 57 -0.92 12.99 6.89
C PHE A 57 -1.91 11.85 6.60
N VAL A 58 -2.97 12.16 5.87
CA VAL A 58 -4.05 11.25 5.48
C VAL A 58 -4.13 11.19 3.97
N LEU A 59 -3.85 10.02 3.39
CA LEU A 59 -4.05 9.76 1.96
C LEU A 59 -5.53 9.55 1.66
N ASN A 60 -6.11 10.49 0.92
CA ASN A 60 -7.48 10.44 0.44
C ASN A 60 -7.54 9.82 -0.96
N MET A 61 -8.06 8.58 -1.03
CA MET A 61 -8.21 7.80 -2.26
C MET A 61 -9.58 7.98 -2.92
N LEU A 62 -10.50 8.75 -2.37
CA LEU A 62 -11.82 8.97 -2.99
C LEU A 62 -11.74 9.61 -4.38
N PRO A 63 -10.88 10.62 -4.64
CA PRO A 63 -10.71 11.14 -6.00
C PRO A 63 -10.23 10.08 -6.98
N ALA A 64 -9.38 9.14 -6.51
CA ALA A 64 -8.87 8.06 -7.34
C ALA A 64 -9.97 7.06 -7.70
N VAL A 65 -10.80 6.68 -6.73
CA VAL A 65 -11.95 5.80 -6.96
C VAL A 65 -12.95 6.45 -7.91
N ALA A 66 -13.28 7.74 -7.71
CA ALA A 66 -14.17 8.47 -8.60
C ALA A 66 -13.64 8.52 -10.05
N ALA A 67 -12.35 8.84 -10.22
CA ALA A 67 -11.71 8.85 -11.54
C ALA A 67 -11.69 7.45 -12.18
N MET A 68 -11.44 6.40 -11.40
CA MET A 68 -11.44 5.01 -11.86
C MET A 68 -12.82 4.56 -12.37
N LEU A 69 -13.91 5.03 -11.75
CA LEU A 69 -15.27 4.73 -12.19
C LEU A 69 -15.63 5.40 -13.53
N GLN A 70 -15.10 6.60 -13.78
CA GLN A 70 -15.30 7.34 -15.04
C GLN A 70 -14.34 6.90 -16.16
N ASP A 71 -13.27 6.18 -15.81
CA ASP A 71 -12.30 5.68 -16.76
C ASP A 71 -12.91 4.64 -17.72
N LYS A 72 -12.67 4.78 -19.02
CA LYS A 72 -13.22 3.89 -20.06
C LYS A 72 -12.32 2.71 -20.40
N ARG A 73 -11.11 2.65 -19.82
CA ARG A 73 -10.18 1.53 -20.03
C ARG A 73 -10.72 0.21 -19.47
N GLY A 74 -10.09 -0.89 -19.88
CA GLY A 74 -10.42 -2.22 -19.38
C GLY A 74 -10.18 -2.39 -17.88
N ARG A 75 -10.79 -3.44 -17.32
CA ARG A 75 -10.68 -3.80 -15.89
C ARG A 75 -9.23 -3.98 -15.46
N ALA A 76 -8.40 -4.59 -16.30
CA ALA A 76 -7.00 -4.85 -16.01
C ALA A 76 -6.22 -3.53 -15.84
N GLU A 77 -6.40 -2.58 -16.77
CA GLU A 77 -5.76 -1.27 -16.71
C GLU A 77 -6.22 -0.46 -15.50
N LYS A 78 -7.51 -0.49 -15.16
CA LYS A 78 -8.05 0.17 -13.96
C LYS A 78 -7.41 -0.39 -12.70
N ALA A 79 -7.38 -1.72 -12.56
CA ALA A 79 -6.74 -2.39 -11.42
C ALA A 79 -5.24 -2.05 -11.32
N ARG A 80 -4.52 -2.05 -12.44
CA ARG A 80 -3.09 -1.67 -12.50
C ARG A 80 -2.89 -0.20 -12.11
N CYS A 81 -3.74 0.68 -12.60
CA CYS A 81 -3.69 2.12 -12.30
C CYS A 81 -3.99 2.39 -10.82
N PHE A 82 -4.93 1.66 -10.21
CA PHE A 82 -5.18 1.72 -8.77
C PHE A 82 -3.94 1.36 -7.95
N HIS A 83 -3.26 0.26 -8.26
CA HIS A 83 -2.02 -0.13 -7.57
C HIS A 83 -0.92 0.94 -7.70
N LEU A 84 -0.75 1.49 -8.91
CA LEU A 84 0.19 2.59 -9.14
C LEU A 84 -0.19 3.83 -8.33
N THR A 85 -1.49 4.13 -8.23
CA THR A 85 -2.01 5.29 -7.51
C THR A 85 -1.71 5.18 -6.03
N LEU A 86 -2.01 4.03 -5.42
CA LEU A 86 -1.71 3.80 -4.01
C LEU A 86 -0.19 3.85 -3.76
N ALA A 87 0.62 3.23 -4.62
CA ALA A 87 2.08 3.27 -4.48
C ALA A 87 2.63 4.70 -4.59
N SER A 88 2.06 5.54 -5.47
CA SER A 88 2.44 6.95 -5.61
C SER A 88 2.02 7.75 -4.38
N GLY A 89 0.81 7.54 -3.85
CA GLY A 89 0.35 8.17 -2.62
C GLY A 89 1.22 7.81 -1.41
N LEU A 90 1.65 6.55 -1.28
CA LEU A 90 2.57 6.11 -0.24
C LEU A 90 3.95 6.80 -0.36
N GLN A 91 4.47 6.95 -1.58
CA GLN A 91 5.73 7.64 -1.80
C GLN A 91 5.62 9.14 -1.47
N ASP A 92 4.54 9.80 -1.87
CA ASP A 92 4.31 11.21 -1.54
C ASP A 92 4.16 11.44 -0.03
N MET A 93 3.43 10.56 0.67
CA MET A 93 3.33 10.61 2.13
C MET A 93 4.71 10.45 2.78
N ALA A 94 5.49 9.45 2.35
CA ALA A 94 6.83 9.22 2.88
C ALA A 94 7.73 10.45 2.67
N SER A 95 7.74 11.04 1.48
CA SER A 95 8.51 12.24 1.17
C SER A 95 8.13 13.43 2.06
N ARG A 96 6.84 13.63 2.36
CA ARG A 96 6.39 14.67 3.30
C ARG A 96 6.86 14.42 4.73
N CYS A 97 6.78 13.18 5.21
CA CYS A 97 7.31 12.79 6.52
C CYS A 97 8.84 12.94 6.62
N THR A 98 9.57 12.70 5.52
CA THR A 98 11.02 12.96 5.49
C THR A 98 11.33 14.45 5.53
N GLY A 99 10.55 15.29 4.86
CA GLY A 99 10.72 16.74 4.93
C GLY A 99 10.62 17.30 6.37
N THR A 100 9.86 16.64 7.24
CA THR A 100 9.72 17.04 8.65
C THR A 100 10.74 16.38 9.60
N SER A 101 11.19 15.16 9.31
CA SER A 101 12.04 14.36 10.22
C SER A 101 13.50 14.19 9.79
N GLY A 102 13.81 14.41 8.50
CA GLY A 102 15.09 14.06 7.88
C GLY A 102 15.30 12.55 7.64
N ILE A 103 14.35 11.68 8.01
CA ILE A 103 14.50 10.23 7.90
C ILE A 103 14.18 9.76 6.47
N ASN A 104 15.16 9.21 5.76
CA ASN A 104 15.04 8.66 4.41
C ASN A 104 15.03 7.12 4.37
N LYS A 105 14.53 6.48 5.43
CA LYS A 105 14.43 5.02 5.53
C LYS A 105 12.96 4.63 5.67
N ALA A 106 12.46 3.78 4.78
CA ALA A 106 11.07 3.34 4.77
C ALA A 106 11.02 1.81 4.92
N ALA A 107 10.26 1.32 5.89
CA ALA A 107 9.99 -0.10 6.06
C ALA A 107 8.57 -0.44 5.57
N LEU A 108 8.46 -1.41 4.66
CA LEU A 108 7.19 -1.90 4.12
C LEU A 108 6.82 -3.21 4.81
N SER A 109 5.72 -3.20 5.57
CA SER A 109 5.25 -4.29 6.42
C SER A 109 3.71 -4.33 6.49
N GLY A 110 3.15 -5.42 6.98
CA GLY A 110 1.71 -5.66 7.02
C GLY A 110 1.23 -6.52 5.84
N GLY A 111 0.14 -7.27 6.06
CA GLY A 111 -0.35 -8.28 5.11
C GLY A 111 -0.65 -7.75 3.70
N VAL A 112 -0.93 -6.45 3.55
CA VAL A 112 -1.15 -5.82 2.23
C VAL A 112 0.09 -5.89 1.33
N PHE A 113 1.31 -5.92 1.90
CA PHE A 113 2.54 -6.05 1.10
C PHE A 113 2.88 -7.50 0.73
N GLN A 114 2.03 -8.47 1.06
CA GLN A 114 2.01 -9.76 0.34
C GLN A 114 1.56 -9.57 -1.11
N ASN A 115 0.88 -8.46 -1.42
CA ASN A 115 0.65 -8.05 -2.80
C ASN A 115 1.98 -7.65 -3.45
N THR A 116 2.59 -8.58 -4.18
CA THR A 116 3.92 -8.42 -4.77
C THR A 116 3.97 -7.28 -5.78
N LEU A 117 2.84 -6.98 -6.41
CA LEU A 117 2.70 -5.89 -7.36
C LEU A 117 2.82 -4.53 -6.67
N LEU A 118 2.06 -4.33 -5.59
CA LEU A 118 2.11 -3.13 -4.75
C LEU A 118 3.49 -2.99 -4.11
N LEU A 119 4.03 -4.06 -3.52
CA LEU A 119 5.35 -4.06 -2.90
C LEU A 119 6.43 -3.59 -3.88
N LYS A 120 6.46 -4.16 -5.09
CA LYS A 120 7.43 -3.78 -6.13
C LYS A 120 7.26 -2.31 -6.52
N MET A 121 6.04 -1.85 -6.77
CA MET A 121 5.77 -0.47 -7.16
C MET A 121 6.16 0.53 -6.06
N SER A 122 5.73 0.30 -4.82
CA SER A 122 6.07 1.15 -3.68
C SER A 122 7.57 1.19 -3.45
N ARG A 123 8.25 0.03 -3.47
CA ARG A 123 9.70 -0.05 -3.31
C ARG A 123 10.43 0.73 -4.39
N ASP A 124 10.06 0.54 -5.65
CA ASP A 124 10.74 1.17 -6.78
C ASP A 124 10.52 2.70 -6.80
N LEU A 125 9.31 3.17 -6.46
CA LEU A 125 9.02 4.61 -6.32
C LEU A 125 9.76 5.23 -5.14
N LEU A 126 9.74 4.61 -3.96
CA LEU A 126 10.45 5.10 -2.78
C LEU A 126 11.97 5.17 -3.02
N LYS A 127 12.56 4.12 -3.63
CA LYS A 127 13.99 4.14 -3.99
C LYS A 127 14.34 5.28 -4.95
N LYS A 128 13.48 5.54 -5.94
CA LYS A 128 13.66 6.68 -6.87
C LYS A 128 13.59 8.02 -6.14
N SER A 129 12.80 8.12 -5.08
CA SER A 129 12.72 9.30 -4.21
C SER A 129 13.82 9.35 -3.13
N GLY A 130 14.88 8.54 -3.25
CA GLY A 130 16.04 8.61 -2.37
C GLY A 130 15.92 7.82 -1.06
N PHE A 131 14.90 6.96 -0.92
CA PHE A 131 14.74 6.15 0.29
C PHE A 131 15.57 4.87 0.26
N GLN A 132 16.15 4.53 1.41
CA GLN A 132 16.51 3.15 1.72
C GLN A 132 15.23 2.37 2.08
N VAL A 133 14.87 1.37 1.28
CA VAL A 133 13.64 0.59 1.48
C VAL A 133 13.94 -0.76 2.11
N LEU A 134 13.35 -1.00 3.28
CA LEU A 134 13.36 -2.28 3.99
C LEU A 134 12.04 -3.02 3.73
N HIS A 135 12.11 -4.32 3.50
CA HIS A 135 10.94 -5.19 3.36
C HIS A 135 11.28 -6.59 3.86
N HIS A 136 10.24 -7.35 4.17
CA HIS A 136 10.33 -8.72 4.66
C HIS A 136 10.91 -9.69 3.62
N THR A 137 11.78 -10.60 4.07
CA THR A 137 12.39 -11.66 3.23
C THR A 137 12.48 -13.01 3.94
N GLN A 138 12.74 -13.01 5.25
CA GLN A 138 12.89 -14.24 6.05
C GLN A 138 11.65 -14.58 6.91
N VAL A 139 10.83 -13.57 7.21
CA VAL A 139 9.57 -13.72 7.95
C VAL A 139 8.44 -13.14 7.11
N PRO A 140 7.19 -13.61 7.28
CA PRO A 140 6.09 -13.04 6.52
C PRO A 140 5.78 -11.62 6.98
N ALA A 141 5.35 -10.76 6.05
CA ALA A 141 4.91 -9.40 6.35
C ALA A 141 3.56 -9.35 7.09
N ASN A 142 2.84 -10.47 7.13
CA ASN A 142 1.52 -10.60 7.74
C ASN A 142 1.62 -10.95 9.24
N ASP A 143 0.50 -11.32 9.83
CA ASP A 143 0.36 -11.55 11.26
C ASP A 143 1.23 -12.71 11.78
N GLY A 144 1.64 -13.64 10.91
CA GLY A 144 2.61 -14.68 11.24
C GLY A 144 4.00 -14.16 11.63
N GLY A 145 4.32 -12.91 11.29
CA GLY A 145 5.60 -12.26 11.64
C GLY A 145 5.53 -11.33 12.85
N ILE A 146 4.35 -11.12 13.45
CA ILE A 146 4.15 -10.12 14.51
C ILE A 146 4.96 -10.45 15.77
N SER A 147 5.02 -11.73 16.17
CA SER A 147 5.71 -12.16 17.39
C SER A 147 7.19 -11.80 17.38
N LEU A 148 7.86 -11.89 16.22
CA LEU A 148 9.26 -11.46 16.07
C LEU A 148 9.41 -9.95 16.31
N GLY A 149 8.51 -9.14 15.73
CA GLY A 149 8.52 -7.69 15.94
C GLY A 149 8.31 -7.30 17.40
N GLN A 150 7.41 -8.01 18.10
CA GLN A 150 7.18 -7.84 19.53
C GLN A 150 8.43 -8.17 20.36
N ALA A 151 9.06 -9.32 20.09
CA ALA A 151 10.28 -9.74 20.80
C ALA A 151 11.44 -8.76 20.56
N ALA A 152 11.65 -8.31 19.32
CA ALA A 152 12.69 -7.34 18.98
C ALA A 152 12.47 -5.99 19.68
N LEU A 153 11.23 -5.50 19.73
CA LEU A 153 10.89 -4.26 20.44
C LEU A 153 11.13 -4.39 21.94
N ALA A 154 10.74 -5.52 22.55
CA ALA A 154 10.98 -5.78 23.97
C ALA A 154 12.49 -5.78 24.27
N ALA A 155 13.28 -6.52 23.50
CA ALA A 155 14.74 -6.58 23.66
C ALA A 155 15.40 -5.19 23.52
N ALA A 156 14.96 -4.38 22.55
CA ALA A 156 15.47 -3.03 22.35
C ALA A 156 15.12 -2.07 23.49
N LYS A 157 13.98 -2.27 24.18
CA LYS A 157 13.62 -1.49 25.37
C LYS A 157 14.45 -1.90 26.58
N TYR A 158 14.55 -3.21 26.85
CA TYR A 158 15.35 -3.73 27.96
C TYR A 158 16.82 -3.30 27.87
N HIS A 159 17.41 -3.25 26.67
CA HIS A 159 18.80 -2.84 26.52
C HIS A 159 19.02 -1.33 26.78
N LYS A 160 18.00 -0.48 26.62
CA LYS A 160 18.11 0.97 26.91
C LYS A 160 18.02 1.31 28.40
N GLU A 161 17.59 0.36 29.23
CA GLU A 161 17.45 0.53 30.68
C GLU A 161 18.70 0.07 31.47
N LEU A 162 19.70 -0.48 30.78
CA LEU A 162 21.04 -0.80 31.28
C LEU A 162 22.04 0.29 30.87
#